data_AF-A0A239PC80-F1
#
_entry.id   AF-A0A239PC80-F1
#
_cell.length_a   1.000
_cell.length_b   1.000
_cell.length_c   1.000
_cell.angle_alpha   90.00
_cell.angle_beta   90.00
_cell.angle_gamma   90.00
#
_symmetry.space_group_name_H-M   'P 1'
#
loop_
_entity.id
_entity.type
_entity.pdbx_description
1 polymer ?
#
loop_
_entity_poly.entity_id
_entity_poly.type
_entity_poly.pdbx_seq_one_letter_code
_entity_poly.pdbx_strand_id
1 'polypeptide(L)'
;MIGEPPATAGALIEGFTALAHRAHAADLKILGATIGPFAGAAYPGISTPAGLAARREVNDWIRTTDAFDAVFDVARAVENPAAPDYIHPALDGGDGMHLNDRGAQAMADSVDLETLAL
;
A
#
# COMPACT_ATOMS: atom_id res chain seq x y z
N MET A 1 -9.06 -5.18 12.85
CA MET A 1 -10.12 -5.40 13.85
C MET A 1 -10.39 -6.89 13.91
N ILE A 2 -10.22 -7.53 15.07
CA ILE A 2 -10.56 -8.95 15.23
C ILE A 2 -12.10 -9.07 15.15
N GLY A 3 -12.61 -9.90 14.25
CA GLY A 3 -14.04 -10.23 14.16
C GLY A 3 -14.81 -9.62 12.99
N GLU A 4 -14.22 -8.67 12.25
CA GLU A 4 -14.82 -8.15 11.01
C GLU A 4 -14.34 -8.99 9.80
N PRO A 5 -15.20 -9.21 8.78
CA PRO A 5 -14.77 -9.82 7.54
C PRO A 5 -13.67 -8.95 6.88
N PRO A 6 -12.69 -9.56 6.19
CA PRO A 6 -11.70 -8.81 5.43
C PRO A 6 -12.38 -7.84 4.45
N ALA A 7 -11.86 -6.62 4.35
CA ALA A 7 -12.36 -5.66 3.37
C ALA A 7 -12.15 -6.19 1.94
N THR A 8 -13.14 -5.99 1.08
CA THR A 8 -13.01 -6.29 -0.35
C THR A 8 -12.24 -5.16 -1.04
N ALA A 9 -11.66 -5.44 -2.21
CA ALA A 9 -11.01 -4.42 -3.03
C ALA A 9 -11.96 -3.25 -3.34
N GLY A 10 -13.21 -3.55 -3.74
CA GLY A 10 -14.22 -2.53 -4.00
C GLY A 10 -14.51 -1.63 -2.80
N ALA A 11 -14.63 -2.19 -1.59
CA ALA A 11 -14.86 -1.39 -0.38
C ALA A 11 -13.66 -0.49 -0.04
N LEU A 12 -12.43 -0.98 -0.26
CA LEU A 12 -11.22 -0.18 -0.09
C LEU A 12 -11.15 0.96 -1.12
N ILE A 13 -11.41 0.67 -2.40
CA ILE A 13 -11.42 1.65 -3.48
C ILE A 13 -12.47 2.74 -3.22
N GLU A 14 -13.68 2.36 -2.83
CA GLU A 14 -14.76 3.30 -2.48
C GLU A 14 -14.34 4.20 -1.31
N GLY A 15 -13.80 3.61 -0.24
CA GLY A 15 -13.32 4.36 0.93
C GLY A 15 -12.18 5.32 0.60
N PHE A 16 -11.21 4.88 -0.20
CA PHE A 16 -10.08 5.72 -0.64
C PHE A 16 -10.53 6.86 -1.55
N THR A 17 -11.45 6.60 -2.48
CA THR A 17 -12.06 7.63 -3.34
C THR A 17 -12.81 8.66 -2.50
N ALA A 18 -13.59 8.21 -1.50
CA ALA A 18 -14.32 9.10 -0.62
C ALA A 18 -13.40 9.97 0.24
N LEU A 19 -12.25 9.44 0.69
CA LEU A 19 -11.24 10.23 1.42
C LEU A 19 -10.60 11.28 0.52
N ALA A 20 -10.25 10.93 -0.71
CA ALA A 20 -9.71 11.87 -1.67
C ALA A 20 -10.66 13.04 -1.96
N HIS A 21 -11.93 12.72 -2.26
CA HIS A 21 -12.96 13.74 -2.48
C HIS A 21 -13.12 14.69 -1.27
N ARG A 22 -13.02 14.17 -0.04
CA ARG A 22 -13.11 15.01 1.18
C ARG A 22 -11.90 15.90 1.35
N ALA A 23 -10.70 15.43 1.03
CA ALA A 23 -9.49 16.24 1.08
C ALA A 23 -9.57 17.38 0.06
N HIS A 24 -9.91 17.05 -1.20
CA HIS A 24 -10.07 18.06 -2.25
C HIS A 24 -11.17 19.07 -1.94
N ALA A 25 -12.31 18.64 -1.38
CA ALA A 25 -13.37 19.54 -0.95
C ALA A 25 -12.97 20.48 0.21
N ALA A 26 -11.89 20.16 0.91
CA ALA A 26 -11.29 20.99 1.96
C ALA A 26 -10.06 21.77 1.48
N ASP A 27 -9.83 21.86 0.17
CA ASP A 27 -8.65 22.47 -0.45
C ASP A 27 -7.32 21.86 0.04
N LEU A 28 -7.34 20.56 0.40
CA LEU A 28 -6.16 19.80 0.81
C LEU A 28 -5.67 18.90 -0.31
N LYS A 29 -4.34 18.85 -0.46
CA LYS A 29 -3.64 17.86 -1.28
C LYS A 29 -3.69 16.49 -0.60
N ILE A 30 -3.91 15.44 -1.37
CA ILE A 30 -3.93 14.05 -0.90
C ILE A 30 -3.11 13.13 -1.80
N LEU A 31 -2.18 12.40 -1.17
CA LEU A 31 -1.24 11.52 -1.83
C LEU A 31 -1.56 10.08 -1.45
N GLY A 32 -1.53 9.18 -2.42
CA GLY A 32 -1.77 7.75 -2.25
C GLY A 32 -0.47 6.97 -2.14
N ALA A 33 -0.48 5.86 -1.41
CA ALA A 33 0.59 4.88 -1.43
C ALA A 33 0.03 3.50 -1.75
N THR A 34 0.74 2.71 -2.56
CA THR A 34 0.37 1.31 -2.77
C THR A 34 0.51 0.50 -1.48
N ILE A 35 -0.31 -0.54 -1.33
CA ILE A 35 -0.27 -1.45 -0.19
C ILE A 35 0.94 -2.39 -0.33
N GLY A 36 1.81 -2.37 0.67
CA GLY A 36 3.02 -3.21 0.74
C GLY A 36 2.75 -4.71 0.65
N PRO A 37 3.75 -5.52 0.30
CA PRO A 37 3.64 -6.98 0.29
C PRO A 37 3.49 -7.55 1.70
N PHE A 38 2.66 -8.58 1.86
CA PHE A 38 2.40 -9.25 3.15
C PHE A 38 2.23 -10.77 3.03
N ALA A 39 2.64 -11.40 1.92
CA ALA A 39 2.48 -12.84 1.75
C ALA A 39 3.27 -13.65 2.79
N GLY A 40 4.36 -13.10 3.31
CA GLY A 40 5.19 -13.69 4.36
C GLY A 40 4.69 -13.45 5.78
N ALA A 41 3.56 -12.75 5.96
CA ALA A 41 3.08 -12.35 7.29
C ALA A 41 2.97 -13.55 8.24
N ALA A 42 3.69 -13.49 9.36
CA ALA A 42 3.71 -14.54 10.38
C ALA A 42 2.39 -14.61 11.21
N TYR A 43 1.46 -13.70 10.95
CA TYR A 43 0.20 -13.55 11.69
C TYR A 43 -0.93 -14.39 11.06
N PRO A 44 -1.55 -15.30 11.82
CA PRO A 44 -2.63 -16.15 11.31
C PRO A 44 -3.80 -15.33 10.73
N GLY A 45 -4.29 -15.73 9.56
CA GLY A 45 -5.44 -15.10 8.92
C GLY A 45 -5.16 -13.77 8.21
N ILE A 46 -3.91 -13.29 8.17
CA ILE A 46 -3.52 -12.08 7.44
C ILE A 46 -3.19 -12.39 5.98
N SER A 47 -2.19 -13.24 5.73
CA SER A 47 -1.80 -13.67 4.38
C SER A 47 -2.77 -14.72 3.84
N THR A 48 -3.90 -14.26 3.32
CA THR A 48 -4.91 -15.12 2.68
C THR A 48 -4.90 -14.94 1.16
N PRO A 49 -5.25 -15.97 0.37
CA PRO A 49 -5.38 -15.82 -1.09
C PRO A 49 -6.31 -14.68 -1.51
N ALA A 50 -7.43 -14.51 -0.79
CA ALA A 50 -8.38 -13.42 -1.04
C ALA A 50 -7.78 -12.04 -0.71
N GLY A 51 -7.05 -11.92 0.42
CA GLY A 51 -6.37 -10.68 0.78
C GLY A 51 -5.28 -10.29 -0.23
N LEU A 52 -4.48 -11.25 -0.68
CA LEU A 52 -3.45 -11.01 -1.71
C LEU A 52 -4.06 -10.63 -3.06
N ALA A 53 -5.19 -11.23 -3.44
CA ALA A 53 -5.93 -10.83 -4.64
C ALA A 53 -6.47 -9.39 -4.52
N ALA A 54 -7.11 -9.06 -3.39
CA ALA A 54 -7.62 -7.72 -3.12
C ALA A 54 -6.50 -6.67 -3.12
N ARG A 55 -5.35 -6.98 -2.51
CA ARG A 55 -4.16 -6.10 -2.55
C ARG A 55 -3.75 -5.76 -3.98
N ARG A 56 -3.65 -6.76 -4.86
CA ARG A 56 -3.25 -6.56 -6.26
C ARG A 56 -4.26 -5.67 -6.99
N GLU A 57 -5.55 -5.97 -6.87
CA GLU A 57 -6.63 -5.19 -7.48
C GLU A 57 -6.62 -3.73 -7.01
N VAL A 58 -6.50 -3.50 -5.70
CA VAL A 58 -6.41 -2.16 -5.13
C VAL A 58 -5.15 -1.43 -5.59
N ASN A 59 -4.00 -2.10 -5.62
CA ASN A 59 -2.75 -1.47 -6.06
C ASN A 59 -2.77 -1.12 -7.55
N ASP A 60 -3.40 -1.95 -8.38
CA ASP A 60 -3.57 -1.63 -9.80
C ASP A 60 -4.45 -0.39 -9.96
N TRP A 61 -5.55 -0.29 -9.21
CA TRP A 61 -6.37 0.92 -9.16
C TRP A 61 -5.58 2.13 -8.66
N ILE A 62 -4.85 2.03 -7.55
CA ILE A 62 -4.04 3.12 -6.98
C ILE A 62 -3.06 3.66 -8.03
N ARG A 63 -2.44 2.80 -8.84
CA ARG A 63 -1.46 3.21 -9.86
C ARG A 63 -2.08 3.93 -11.06
N THR A 64 -3.36 3.72 -11.33
CA THR A 64 -4.03 4.23 -12.54
C THR A 64 -5.13 5.24 -12.26
N THR A 65 -5.47 5.48 -11.00
CA THR A 65 -6.52 6.43 -10.60
C THR A 65 -6.03 7.88 -10.70
N ASP A 66 -6.98 8.77 -10.92
CA ASP A 66 -6.86 10.22 -10.81
C ASP A 66 -7.39 10.76 -9.47
N ALA A 67 -7.76 9.87 -8.54
CA ALA A 67 -8.28 10.28 -7.23
C ALA A 67 -7.23 10.95 -6.33
N PHE A 68 -5.94 10.64 -6.51
CA PHE A 68 -4.85 11.23 -5.72
C PHE A 68 -4.04 12.23 -6.54
N ASP A 69 -3.49 13.25 -5.88
CA ASP A 69 -2.63 14.25 -6.54
C ASP A 69 -1.25 13.67 -6.92
N ALA A 70 -0.80 12.64 -6.20
CA ALA A 70 0.34 11.80 -6.56
C ALA A 70 0.26 10.44 -5.87
N VAL A 71 1.02 9.47 -6.39
CA VAL A 71 1.07 8.10 -5.90
C VAL A 71 2.51 7.65 -5.69
N PHE A 72 2.79 7.06 -4.54
CA PHE A 72 4.09 6.44 -4.24
C PHE A 72 3.98 4.93 -4.25
N ASP A 73 4.75 4.26 -5.12
CA ASP A 73 4.69 2.81 -5.27
C ASP A 73 5.57 2.09 -4.23
N VAL A 74 5.16 2.20 -2.96
CA VAL A 74 5.81 1.53 -1.83
C VAL A 74 5.91 0.03 -2.05
N ALA A 75 4.87 -0.59 -2.60
CA ALA A 75 4.87 -2.00 -2.95
C ALA A 75 6.05 -2.36 -3.85
N ARG A 76 6.26 -1.61 -4.94
CA ARG A 76 7.40 -1.84 -5.85
C ARG A 76 8.75 -1.56 -5.19
N ALA A 77 8.82 -0.56 -4.30
CA ALA A 77 10.06 -0.18 -3.64
C ALA A 77 10.60 -1.26 -2.68
N VAL A 78 9.72 -2.07 -2.10
CA VAL A 78 10.09 -3.03 -1.04
C VAL A 78 9.85 -4.50 -1.38
N GLU A 79 9.23 -4.79 -2.52
CA GLU A 79 8.95 -6.17 -2.93
C GLU A 79 10.22 -6.97 -3.25
N ASN A 80 10.14 -8.28 -3.02
CA ASN A 80 11.11 -9.22 -3.54
C ASN A 80 10.90 -9.37 -5.06
N PRO A 81 11.86 -9.03 -5.93
CA PRO A 81 11.69 -9.13 -7.38
C PRO A 81 11.39 -10.55 -7.88
N ALA A 82 11.81 -11.58 -7.14
CA ALA A 82 11.52 -12.97 -7.46
C ALA A 82 10.17 -13.46 -6.91
N ALA A 83 9.56 -12.71 -5.99
CA ALA A 83 8.29 -13.04 -5.36
C ALA A 83 7.56 -11.75 -4.91
N PRO A 84 6.90 -11.00 -5.83
CA PRO A 84 6.42 -9.63 -5.60
C PRO A 84 5.38 -9.44 -4.47
N ASP A 85 4.77 -10.53 -3.99
CA ASP A 85 3.87 -10.48 -2.82
C ASP A 85 4.62 -10.56 -1.48
N TYR A 86 5.94 -10.74 -1.47
CA TYR A 86 6.80 -10.80 -0.28
C TYR A 86 7.69 -9.55 -0.18
N ILE A 87 8.00 -9.12 1.04
CA ILE A 87 9.03 -8.10 1.28
C ILE A 87 10.39 -8.69 0.90
N HIS A 88 11.26 -7.88 0.28
CA HIS A 88 12.64 -8.29 0.03
C HIS A 88 13.34 -8.64 1.36
N PRO A 89 14.03 -9.78 1.50
CA PRO A 89 14.54 -10.23 2.80
C PRO A 89 15.45 -9.22 3.53
N ALA A 90 16.20 -8.39 2.78
CA ALA A 90 17.03 -7.35 3.37
C ALA A 90 16.25 -6.15 3.94
N LEU A 91 14.97 -6.02 3.61
CA LEU A 91 14.05 -4.93 4.00
C LEU A 91 13.00 -5.39 5.02
N ASP A 92 12.89 -6.70 5.26
CA ASP A 92 11.93 -7.29 6.20
C ASP A 92 12.36 -7.07 7.66
N GLY A 93 11.41 -6.68 8.51
CA GLY A 93 11.54 -6.60 9.97
C GLY A 93 11.63 -7.97 10.65
N GLY A 94 11.32 -9.04 9.92
CA GLY A 94 11.40 -10.43 10.35
C GLY A 94 10.04 -11.09 10.57
N ASP A 95 8.94 -10.37 10.33
CA ASP A 95 7.58 -10.89 10.47
C ASP A 95 6.84 -11.02 9.13
N GLY A 96 7.48 -10.65 8.02
CA GLY A 96 6.93 -10.74 6.67
C GLY A 96 5.79 -9.75 6.40
N MET A 97 5.66 -8.70 7.21
CA MET A 97 4.65 -7.64 7.07
C MET A 97 5.20 -6.23 7.31
N HIS A 98 6.07 -6.06 8.31
CA HIS A 98 6.68 -4.77 8.63
C HIS A 98 8.08 -4.65 8.07
N LEU A 99 8.42 -3.43 7.66
CA LEU A 99 9.75 -3.09 7.15
C LEU A 99 10.72 -2.85 8.31
N ASN A 100 11.99 -3.23 8.12
CA ASN A 100 13.08 -2.76 8.97
C ASN A 100 13.53 -1.34 8.57
N ASP A 101 14.54 -0.78 9.23
CA ASP A 101 15.05 0.57 8.95
C ASP A 101 15.46 0.78 7.48
N ARG A 102 16.06 -0.23 6.84
CA ARG A 102 16.41 -0.15 5.41
C ARG A 102 15.16 -0.19 4.53
N GLY A 103 14.15 -0.97 4.90
CA GLY A 103 12.86 -0.98 4.23
C GLY A 103 12.13 0.36 4.37
N ALA A 104 12.16 0.97 5.56
CA ALA A 104 11.62 2.31 5.78
C ALA A 104 12.34 3.36 4.92
N GLN A 105 13.67 3.27 4.78
CA GLN A 105 14.42 4.14 3.86
C GLN A 105 14.01 3.91 2.40
N ALA A 106 13.92 2.65 1.95
CA ALA A 106 13.49 2.34 0.57
C ALA A 106 12.07 2.85 0.26
N MET A 107 11.16 2.76 1.24
CA MET A 107 9.84 3.36 1.16
C MET A 107 9.92 4.90 1.04
N ALA A 108 10.74 5.56 1.86
CA ALA A 108 10.93 7.00 1.80
C ALA A 108 11.53 7.46 0.45
N ASP A 109 12.48 6.71 -0.09
CA ASP A 109 13.13 7.00 -1.38
C ASP A 109 12.16 6.84 -2.57
N SER A 110 11.00 6.20 -2.38
CA SER A 110 9.94 6.11 -3.40
C SER A 110 9.09 7.37 -3.52
N VAL A 111 9.26 8.33 -2.59
CA VAL A 111 8.52 9.59 -2.58
C VAL A 111 9.21 10.61 -3.49
N ASP A 112 8.52 11.03 -4.55
CA ASP A 112 8.94 12.19 -5.33
C ASP A 112 8.66 13.47 -4.53
N LEU A 113 9.71 14.14 -4.07
CA LEU A 113 9.60 15.33 -3.23
C LEU A 113 8.95 16.52 -3.95
N GLU A 114 8.98 16.58 -5.28
CA GLU A 114 8.29 17.63 -6.03
C GLU A 114 6.77 17.52 -5.86
N THR A 115 6.26 16.31 -5.65
CA THR A 115 4.85 16.06 -5.37
C THR A 115 4.42 16.52 -3.98
N LEU A 116 5.35 16.91 -3.09
CA LEU A 116 5.03 17.45 -1.77
C LEU A 116 4.92 18.97 -1.74
N ALA A 117 5.32 19.66 -2.81
CA ALA A 117 5.19 21.11 -2.90
C ALA A 117 3.70 21.52 -2.87
N LEU A 118 3.42 22.61 -2.15
CA LEU A 118 2.11 23.26 -2.03
C LEU A 118 1.95 24.37 -3.08
#